data_AF-A0A442F661-F1
#
_entry.id   AF-A0A442F661-F1
#
_cell.length_a   1.000
_cell.length_b   1.000
_cell.length_c   1.000
_cell.angle_alpha   90.00
_cell.angle_beta   90.00
_cell.angle_gamma   90.00
#
_symmetry.space_group_name_H-M   'P 1'
#
loop_
_entity.id
_entity.type
_entity.pdbx_description
1 polymer ?
#
loop_
_entity_poly.entity_id
_entity_poly.type
_entity_poly.pdbx_seq_one_letter_code
_entity_poly.pdbx_strand_id
1 'polypeptide(L)'
;MGFIAFCIMTWFIGVIAWGAIKSPDERQKLIDEFSKAPARSLFVLTWVACIYLFAIGIVAPMFGRAEFFNSGWEIWQIGGVGALVGFVVNWWWKIG
;
A
#
# COMPACT_ATOMS: atom_id res chain seq x y z
N MET A 1 3.94 -5.40 -18.13
CA MET A 1 4.44 -4.29 -17.30
C MET A 1 3.86 -4.30 -15.87
N GLY A 2 2.53 -4.36 -15.67
CA GLY A 2 1.92 -4.33 -14.33
C GLY A 2 2.30 -5.50 -13.39
N PHE A 3 2.43 -6.72 -13.92
CA PHE A 3 2.86 -7.88 -13.13
C PHE A 3 4.29 -7.74 -12.56
N ILE A 4 5.23 -7.20 -13.35
CA ILE A 4 6.61 -6.98 -12.91
C ILE A 4 6.64 -5.91 -11.81
N ALA A 5 5.88 -4.82 -11.98
CA ALA A 5 5.74 -3.79 -10.95
C ALA A 5 5.16 -4.35 -9.64
N PHE A 6 4.15 -5.24 -9.74
CA PHE A 6 3.62 -5.96 -8.59
C PHE A 6 4.68 -6.81 -7.88
N CYS A 7 5.43 -7.65 -8.61
CA CYS A 7 6.49 -8.49 -8.02
C CYS A 7 7.57 -7.66 -7.31
N ILE A 8 7.99 -6.54 -7.92
CA ILE A 8 8.99 -5.64 -7.33
C ILE A 8 8.45 -5.00 -6.04
N MET A 9 7.18 -4.56 -6.05
CA MET A 9 6.55 -3.97 -4.87
C MET A 9 6.44 -4.98 -3.72
N THR A 10 6.02 -6.22 -4.02
CA THR A 10 5.99 -7.32 -3.03
C THR A 10 7.37 -7.60 -2.45
N TRP A 11 8.42 -7.60 -3.29
CA TRP A 11 9.79 -7.78 -2.85
C TRP A 11 10.23 -6.69 -1.86
N PHE A 12 10.02 -5.40 -2.20
CA PHE A 12 10.39 -4.29 -1.31
C PHE A 12 9.66 -4.34 0.02
N ILE A 13 8.35 -4.62 0.01
CA ILE A 13 7.56 -4.76 1.25
C ILE A 13 8.15 -5.89 2.11
N GLY A 14 8.47 -7.03 1.51
CA GLY A 14 9.07 -8.17 2.20
C GLY A 14 10.43 -7.85 2.83
N VAL A 15 11.32 -7.20 2.08
CA VAL A 15 12.66 -6.82 2.58
C VAL A 15 12.57 -5.82 3.73
N ILE A 16 11.75 -4.78 3.60
CA ILE A 16 11.59 -3.75 4.65
C ILE A 16 10.96 -4.34 5.91
N ALA A 17 9.92 -5.17 5.76
CA ALA A 17 9.28 -5.83 6.90
C ALA A 17 10.25 -6.79 7.61
N TRP A 18 11.03 -7.56 6.85
CA TRP A 18 12.04 -8.46 7.41
C TRP A 18 13.15 -7.71 8.14
N GLY A 19 13.64 -6.62 7.54
CA GLY A 19 14.62 -5.72 8.14
C GLY A 19 14.13 -5.11 9.46
N ALA A 20 12.89 -4.62 9.48
CA ALA A 20 12.24 -4.08 10.67
C ALA A 20 12.04 -5.11 11.80
N ILE A 21 11.87 -6.39 11.46
CA ILE A 21 11.77 -7.47 12.46
C ILE A 21 13.15 -7.86 13.01
N LYS A 22 14.15 -7.93 12.12
CA LYS A 22 15.48 -8.46 12.46
C LYS A 22 16.41 -7.44 13.10
N SER A 23 16.26 -6.15 12.77
CA SER A 23 17.15 -5.09 13.22
C SER A 23 16.38 -4.02 14.02
N PRO A 24 16.67 -3.88 15.34
CA PRO A 24 16.11 -2.81 16.17
C PRO A 24 16.43 -1.41 15.63
N ASP A 25 17.60 -1.24 15.02
CA ASP A 25 18.05 0.05 14.47
C ASP A 25 17.24 0.47 13.24
N GLU A 26 16.92 -0.49 12.35
CA GLU A 26 16.06 -0.21 11.20
C GLU A 26 14.62 0.09 11.62
N ARG A 27 14.13 -0.63 12.62
CA ARG A 27 12.82 -0.34 13.22
C ARG A 27 12.79 1.05 13.82
N GLN A 28 13.82 1.44 14.56
CA GLN A 28 13.91 2.77 15.16
C GLN A 28 13.95 3.86 14.09
N LYS A 29 14.68 3.64 12.99
CA LYS A 29 14.72 4.56 11.84
C LYS A 29 13.33 4.77 11.21
N LEU A 30 12.55 3.71 11.03
CA LEU A 30 11.18 3.79 10.51
C LEU A 30 10.24 4.53 11.47
N ILE A 31 10.40 4.34 12.78
CA ILE A 31 9.64 5.07 13.80
C ILE A 31 10.00 6.56 13.80
N ASP A 32 11.28 6.89 13.66
CA ASP A 32 11.75 8.29 13.57
C ASP A 32 11.28 8.98 12.28
N GLU A 33 11.18 8.24 11.18
CA GLU A 33 10.62 8.76 9.93
C GLU A 33 9.11 8.98 10.05
N PHE A 34 8.41 8.06 10.72
CA PHE A 34 7.00 8.21 11.03
C PHE A 34 6.73 9.38 11.98
N SER A 35 7.57 9.60 13.01
CA SER A 35 7.37 10.66 14.00
C SER A 35 7.53 12.07 13.43
N LYS A 36 8.37 12.23 12.39
CA LYS A 36 8.58 13.52 11.71
C LYS A 36 7.37 13.97 10.89
N ALA A 37 6.64 13.04 10.27
CA ALA A 37 5.51 13.37 9.40
C ALA A 37 4.42 12.27 9.44
N PRO A 38 3.77 12.06 10.59
CA PRO A 38 2.91 10.90 10.80
C PRO A 38 1.71 10.86 9.85
N ALA A 39 1.09 12.02 9.58
CA ALA A 39 -0.03 12.11 8.64
C ALA A 39 0.39 11.76 7.20
N ARG A 40 1.58 12.20 6.78
CA ARG A 40 2.12 11.89 5.44
C ARG A 40 2.46 10.41 5.33
N SER A 41 3.12 9.85 6.33
CA SER A 41 3.49 8.43 6.35
C SER A 41 2.26 7.52 6.39
N LEU A 42 1.23 7.86 7.18
CA LEU A 42 -0.04 7.14 7.18
C LEU A 42 -0.73 7.21 5.81
N PHE A 43 -0.80 8.41 5.21
CA PHE A 43 -1.39 8.59 3.90
C PHE A 43 -0.68 7.74 2.84
N VAL A 44 0.65 7.81 2.77
CA VAL A 44 1.45 7.03 1.81
C VAL A 44 1.28 5.54 2.05
N LEU A 45 1.31 5.09 3.31
CA LEU A 45 1.12 3.68 3.66
C LEU A 45 -0.25 3.18 3.21
N THR A 46 -1.32 3.90 3.54
CA THR A 46 -2.69 3.56 3.12
C THR A 46 -2.83 3.58 1.60
N TRP A 47 -2.25 4.57 0.93
CA TRP A 47 -2.32 4.68 -0.52
C TRP A 47 -1.59 3.52 -1.23
N VAL A 48 -0.37 3.19 -0.77
CA VAL A 48 0.39 2.03 -1.27
C VAL A 48 -0.36 0.73 -0.99
N ALA A 49 -1.00 0.58 0.17
CA ALA A 49 -1.83 -0.58 0.48
C ALA A 49 -3.03 -0.72 -0.48
N CYS A 50 -3.70 0.38 -0.82
CA CYS A 50 -4.79 0.36 -1.81
C CYS A 50 -4.30 -0.06 -3.20
N ILE A 51 -3.15 0.47 -3.65
CA ILE A 51 -2.52 0.07 -4.92
C ILE A 51 -2.16 -1.42 -4.90
N TYR A 52 -1.64 -1.92 -3.78
CA TYR A 52 -1.31 -3.32 -3.61
C TYR A 52 -2.53 -4.23 -3.64
N LEU A 53 -3.63 -3.85 -2.97
CA LEU A 53 -4.90 -4.59 -3.00
C LEU A 53 -5.50 -4.63 -4.42
N PHE A 54 -5.43 -3.52 -5.16
CA PHE A 54 -5.83 -3.48 -6.56
C PHE A 54 -4.99 -4.42 -7.43
N ALA A 55 -3.66 -4.38 -7.29
CA ALA A 55 -2.74 -5.22 -8.05
C ALA A 55 -2.90 -6.71 -7.72
N ILE A 56 -3.02 -7.06 -6.43
CA ILE A 56 -3.35 -8.42 -5.98
C ILE A 56 -4.66 -8.87 -6.61
N GLY A 57 -5.68 -8.02 -6.60
CA GLY A 57 -6.98 -8.41 -7.10
C GLY A 57 -7.00 -8.73 -8.60
N ILE A 58 -6.13 -8.07 -9.38
CA ILE A 58 -5.94 -8.35 -10.80
C ILE A 58 -5.10 -9.62 -11.01
N VAL A 59 -4.02 -9.79 -10.27
CA VAL A 59 -3.03 -10.87 -10.48
C VAL A 59 -3.48 -12.19 -9.83
N ALA A 60 -4.19 -12.11 -8.71
CA ALA A 60 -4.72 -13.24 -7.94
C ALA A 60 -6.23 -13.05 -7.69
N PRO A 61 -7.08 -13.34 -8.70
CA PRO A 61 -8.52 -13.08 -8.65
C PRO A 61 -9.25 -13.74 -7.47
N MET A 62 -8.71 -14.84 -6.95
CA MET A 62 -9.24 -15.54 -5.77
C MET A 62 -9.32 -14.62 -4.53
N PHE A 63 -8.34 -13.74 -4.34
CA PHE A 63 -8.33 -12.76 -3.26
C PHE A 63 -9.03 -11.46 -3.66
N GLY A 64 -8.97 -11.09 -4.95
CA GLY A 64 -9.57 -9.87 -5.47
C GLY A 64 -11.09 -9.84 -5.40
N ARG A 65 -11.73 -10.95 -5.77
CA ARG A 65 -13.20 -11.10 -5.84
C ARG A 65 -13.87 -11.36 -4.49
N ALA A 66 -13.09 -11.45 -3.42
CA ALA A 66 -13.68 -11.53 -2.09
C ALA A 66 -14.43 -10.22 -1.80
N GLU A 67 -15.62 -10.34 -1.23
CA GLU A 67 -16.44 -9.19 -0.89
C GLU A 67 -15.88 -8.52 0.37
N PHE A 68 -15.78 -7.20 0.33
CA PHE A 68 -15.32 -6.41 1.46
C PHE A 68 -16.49 -6.12 2.41
N PHE A 69 -16.46 -6.70 3.62
CA PHE A 69 -17.40 -6.42 4.71
C PHE A 69 -18.89 -6.37 4.30
N ASN A 70 -19.35 -7.26 3.41
CA ASN A 70 -20.74 -7.34 2.92
C ASN A 70 -21.27 -6.06 2.25
N SER A 71 -20.38 -5.27 1.64
CA SER A 71 -20.72 -4.01 1.00
C SER A 71 -21.22 -4.15 -0.45
N GLY A 72 -21.15 -5.35 -1.03
CA GLY A 72 -21.32 -5.61 -2.45
C GLY A 72 -20.09 -5.26 -3.30
N TRP A 73 -19.03 -4.73 -2.70
CA TRP A 73 -17.79 -4.35 -3.39
C TRP A 73 -16.72 -5.40 -3.20
N GLU A 74 -16.04 -5.74 -4.29
CA GLU A 74 -14.89 -6.64 -4.28
C GLU A 74 -13.63 -5.89 -3.79
N ILE A 75 -12.73 -6.59 -3.10
CA ILE A 75 -11.49 -6.01 -2.52
C ILE A 75 -10.69 -5.22 -3.56
N TRP A 76 -10.61 -5.73 -4.79
CA TRP A 76 -9.87 -5.05 -5.85
C TRP A 76 -10.51 -3.72 -6.27
N GLN A 77 -11.84 -3.61 -6.22
CA GLN A 77 -12.57 -2.39 -6.55
C GLN A 77 -12.28 -1.30 -5.52
N ILE A 78 -12.28 -1.66 -4.23
CA ILE A 78 -11.96 -0.72 -3.14
C ILE A 78 -10.49 -0.31 -3.20
N GLY A 79 -9.58 -1.26 -3.46
CA GLY A 79 -8.17 -0.95 -3.71
C GLY A 79 -8.00 0.04 -4.86
N GLY A 80 -8.74 -0.17 -5.96
CA GLY A 80 -8.72 0.71 -7.13
C GLY A 80 -9.24 2.12 -6.84
N VAL A 81 -10.38 2.23 -6.16
CA VAL A 81 -10.94 3.53 -5.74
C VAL A 81 -10.00 4.25 -4.78
N GLY A 82 -9.47 3.55 -3.78
CA GLY A 82 -8.50 4.11 -2.84
C GLY A 82 -7.20 4.57 -3.51
N ALA A 83 -6.72 3.83 -4.51
CA ALA A 83 -5.57 4.21 -5.31
C ALA A 83 -5.82 5.50 -6.11
N LEU A 84 -7.01 5.65 -6.71
CA LEU A 84 -7.40 6.86 -7.43
C LEU A 84 -7.57 8.06 -6.50
N VAL A 85 -8.23 7.88 -5.35
CA VAL A 85 -8.38 8.94 -4.33
C VAL A 85 -7.01 9.39 -3.84
N GLY A 86 -6.11 8.47 -3.51
CA GLY A 86 -4.75 8.82 -3.10
C GLY A 86 -3.97 9.54 -4.20
N PHE A 87 -4.16 9.17 -5.47
CA PHE A 87 -3.54 9.89 -6.59
C PHE A 87 -4.04 11.33 -6.69
N VAL A 88 -5.35 11.55 -6.59
CA VAL A 88 -5.95 12.89 -6.59
C VAL A 88 -5.44 13.69 -5.40
N VAL A 89 -5.49 13.15 -4.19
CA VAL A 89 -5.00 13.85 -2.98
C VAL A 89 -3.52 14.23 -3.13
N ASN A 90 -2.68 13.31 -3.61
CA ASN A 90 -1.27 13.60 -3.85
C ASN A 90 -1.06 14.70 -4.89
N TRP A 91 -1.85 14.69 -5.96
CA TRP A 91 -1.77 15.70 -7.03
C TRP A 91 -2.14 17.10 -6.54
N TRP A 92 -3.22 17.21 -5.76
CA TRP A 92 -3.71 18.48 -5.23
C TRP A 92 -2.85 19.04 -4.09
N TRP A 93 -2.31 18.18 -3.23
CA TRP A 93 -1.48 18.60 -2.10
C TRP A 93 0.03 18.57 -2.38
N LYS A 94 0.46 18.16 -3.59
CA LYS A 94 1.88 18.03 -3.97
C LYS A 94 2.70 17.39 -2.86
N ILE A 95 2.27 16.23 -2.36
CA ILE A 95 2.94 15.51 -1.27
C ILE A 95 4.20 14.77 -1.81
N GLY A 96 4.88 15.37 -2.79
CA GLY A 96 6.16 14.92 -3.38
C GLY A 96 7.31 15.68 -2.75
#